data_AF-A0AB39L556-F1
#
_entry.id   AF-A0AB39L556-F1
#
_cell.length_a   1.000
_cell.length_b   1.000
_cell.length_c   1.000
_cell.angle_alpha   90.00
_cell.angle_beta   90.00
_cell.angle_gamma   90.00
#
_symmetry.space_group_name_H-M   'P 1'
#
loop_
_entity.id
_entity.type
_entity.pdbx_description
1 polymer ?
#
loop_
_entity_poly.entity_id
_entity_poly.type
_entity_poly.pdbx_seq_one_letter_code
_entity_poly.pdbx_strand_id
1 'polypeptide(L)'
;MSSLIRMARPALRVWAAVLAGLALAFGGVAAAAFASGSTVLPVSSARTPAWTNGQTVTVQYAQNFFCDTSVPASAPSGCEVGTAANTGPVANADRSVLYVLVPLFANPSPAAMCAVASCPNHPLDIDLSRIAGALGASPGAVASVPLPAHSHILDGPAGGWWQIKVVAVTNQAAWAQLAAGKSETTMNALIATPGSGVIGPVPTNLYLFFNVVGK
;
A
#
# COMPACT_ATOMS: atom_id res chain seq x y z
N MET A 1 39.72 -68.20 5.75
CA MET A 1 39.09 -68.05 4.42
C MET A 1 37.61 -68.38 4.56
N SER A 2 36.78 -67.68 3.78
CA SER A 2 35.34 -67.90 3.54
C SER A 2 34.35 -67.21 4.48
N SER A 3 33.94 -66.04 3.98
CA SER A 3 32.74 -65.26 4.29
C SER A 3 31.48 -65.97 3.79
N LEU A 4 30.38 -65.95 4.55
CA LEU A 4 29.02 -66.25 4.06
C LEU A 4 27.98 -65.39 4.79
N ILE A 5 27.75 -64.20 4.22
CA ILE A 5 26.48 -63.56 3.86
C ILE A 5 25.23 -63.98 4.69
N ARG A 6 24.77 -63.08 5.57
CA ARG A 6 23.39 -63.10 6.12
C ARG A 6 22.45 -62.35 5.18
N MET A 7 21.50 -63.07 4.58
CA MET A 7 20.29 -62.48 4.01
C MET A 7 19.26 -62.27 5.12
N ALA A 8 18.86 -61.02 5.37
CA ALA A 8 17.71 -60.69 6.21
C ALA A 8 16.62 -60.06 5.33
N ARG A 9 15.46 -60.72 5.26
CA ARG A 9 14.25 -60.22 4.60
C ARG A 9 13.57 -59.17 5.50
N PRO A 10 13.17 -58.00 5.01
CA PRO A 10 12.34 -57.09 5.80
C PRO A 10 10.88 -57.54 5.71
N ALA A 11 10.29 -57.86 6.88
CA ALA A 11 8.87 -58.12 7.02
C ALA A 11 8.10 -56.79 7.03
N LEU A 12 7.17 -56.68 6.09
CA LEU A 12 6.14 -55.66 6.01
C LEU A 12 5.26 -55.73 7.27
N ARG A 13 5.16 -54.65 8.04
CA ARG A 13 4.08 -54.47 9.04
C ARG A 13 3.55 -53.05 8.96
N VAL A 14 2.36 -52.96 8.36
CA VAL A 14 1.43 -51.83 8.42
C VAL A 14 0.86 -51.75 9.83
N TRP A 15 0.99 -50.62 10.52
CA TRP A 15 0.08 -50.22 11.60
C TRP A 15 -0.15 -48.70 11.58
N ALA A 16 -1.37 -48.35 11.92
CA ALA A 16 -2.09 -47.14 11.58
C ALA A 16 -1.77 -45.92 12.46
N ALA A 17 -2.01 -44.74 11.86
CA ALA A 17 -2.48 -43.46 12.39
C ALA A 17 -2.20 -43.09 13.86
N VAL A 18 -1.43 -42.00 14.04
CA VAL A 18 -1.67 -41.00 15.09
C VAL A 18 -1.63 -39.62 14.43
N LEU A 19 -2.82 -39.08 14.14
CA LEU A 19 -3.04 -37.65 13.90
C LEU A 19 -3.02 -36.95 15.25
N ALA A 20 -1.88 -36.37 15.62
CA ALA A 20 -1.81 -35.38 16.70
C ALA A 20 -1.69 -34.00 16.06
N GLY A 21 -2.79 -33.25 16.14
CA GLY A 21 -2.92 -31.91 15.58
C GLY A 21 -1.94 -30.93 16.21
N LEU A 22 -1.18 -30.24 15.36
CA LEU A 22 -0.47 -29.03 15.71
C LEU A 22 -1.31 -27.86 15.17
N ALA A 23 -2.20 -27.35 16.01
CA ALA A 23 -2.87 -26.08 15.78
C ALA A 23 -1.82 -24.97 15.90
N LEU A 24 -1.32 -24.50 14.75
CA LEU A 24 -0.58 -23.24 14.69
C LEU A 24 -1.54 -22.12 15.07
N ALA A 25 -1.32 -21.55 16.25
CA ALA A 25 -1.93 -20.30 16.68
C ALA A 25 -1.46 -19.19 15.72
N PHE A 26 -2.20 -18.99 14.64
CA PHE A 26 -2.16 -17.73 13.91
C PHE A 26 -2.70 -16.67 14.86
N GLY A 27 -1.80 -15.87 15.44
CA GLY A 27 -2.14 -14.63 16.11
C GLY A 27 -2.88 -13.75 15.12
N GLY A 28 -4.20 -13.79 15.19
CA GLY A 28 -5.06 -12.86 14.47
C GLY A 28 -4.67 -11.46 14.89
N VAL A 29 -4.21 -10.67 13.93
CA VAL A 29 -4.33 -9.21 14.02
C VAL A 29 -5.82 -8.94 14.17
N ALA A 30 -6.25 -8.74 15.42
CA ALA A 30 -7.60 -8.37 15.75
C ALA A 30 -7.92 -7.09 14.97
N ALA A 31 -8.90 -7.21 14.07
CA ALA A 31 -9.53 -6.09 13.43
C ALA A 31 -10.14 -5.21 14.52
N ALA A 32 -9.46 -4.12 14.86
CA ALA A 32 -10.06 -3.06 15.63
C ALA A 32 -11.11 -2.39 14.72
N ALA A 33 -12.37 -2.78 14.89
CA ALA A 33 -13.49 -2.12 14.26
C ALA A 33 -13.64 -0.73 14.89
N PHE A 34 -13.16 0.30 14.20
CA PHE A 34 -13.49 1.68 14.51
C PHE A 34 -14.53 2.17 13.50
N ALA A 35 -15.70 2.54 14.01
CA ALA A 35 -16.65 3.35 13.27
C ALA A 35 -16.01 4.72 13.01
N SER A 36 -15.74 5.04 11.74
CA SER A 36 -15.24 6.36 11.35
C SER A 36 -16.21 6.98 10.37
N GLY A 37 -16.94 8.00 10.83
CA GLY A 37 -17.72 8.86 9.94
C GLY A 37 -16.78 9.59 8.99
N SER A 38 -17.00 9.43 7.69
CA SER A 38 -16.34 10.26 6.68
C SER A 38 -16.95 11.66 6.73
N THR A 39 -16.13 12.68 6.95
CA THR A 39 -16.53 14.06 6.67
C THR A 39 -15.87 14.47 5.36
N VAL A 40 -16.68 14.68 4.32
CA VAL A 40 -16.31 15.62 3.26
C VAL A 40 -16.11 16.96 3.97
N LEU A 41 -14.86 17.36 4.17
CA LEU A 41 -14.59 18.68 4.73
C LEU A 41 -14.85 19.71 3.64
N PRO A 42 -15.40 20.89 3.98
CA PRO A 42 -15.44 22.00 3.05
C PRO A 42 -14.05 22.21 2.44
N VAL A 43 -14.04 22.34 1.12
CA VAL A 43 -12.86 22.53 0.25
C VAL A 43 -11.90 23.63 0.70
N SER A 44 -12.33 24.51 1.60
CA SER A 44 -11.55 25.57 2.22
C SER A 44 -10.61 25.14 3.35
N SER A 45 -10.70 23.90 3.88
CA SER A 45 -10.00 23.50 5.13
C SER A 45 -9.20 22.19 5.09
N ALA A 46 -9.48 21.29 4.14
CA ALA A 46 -8.78 20.01 4.03
C ALA A 46 -7.35 20.20 3.49
N ARG A 47 -6.34 20.06 4.36
CA ARG A 47 -4.92 20.19 3.99
C ARG A 47 -4.08 19.05 4.54
N THR A 48 -3.07 18.67 3.77
CA THR A 48 -2.02 17.74 4.20
C THR A 48 -0.66 18.26 3.71
N PRO A 49 0.44 17.88 4.37
CA PRO A 49 1.76 18.07 3.81
C PRO A 49 1.99 17.09 2.65
N ALA A 50 2.88 17.46 1.73
CA ALA A 50 3.44 16.57 0.72
C ALA A 50 4.92 16.90 0.50
N TRP A 51 5.66 16.00 -0.13
CA TRP A 51 7.05 16.21 -0.50
C TRP A 51 7.19 16.42 -2.00
N THR A 52 8.03 17.37 -2.39
CA THR A 52 8.41 17.57 -3.79
C THR A 52 9.71 18.35 -3.85
N ASN A 53 10.63 17.95 -4.75
CA ASN A 53 11.88 18.67 -5.04
C ASN A 53 12.68 19.10 -3.79
N GLY A 54 12.81 18.21 -2.80
CA GLY A 54 13.57 18.48 -1.58
C GLY A 54 12.84 19.32 -0.54
N GLN A 55 11.56 19.64 -0.76
CA GLN A 55 10.77 20.52 0.10
C GLN A 55 9.53 19.81 0.63
N THR A 56 9.04 20.29 1.77
CA THR A 56 7.67 20.00 2.22
C THR A 56 6.79 21.11 1.67
N VAL A 57 5.65 20.75 1.08
CA VAL A 57 4.64 21.66 0.57
C VAL A 57 3.31 21.37 1.22
N THR A 58 2.38 22.32 1.19
CA THR A 58 1.01 22.12 1.64
C THR A 58 0.10 21.94 0.44
N VAL A 59 -0.68 20.85 0.42
CA VAL A 59 -1.74 20.64 -0.56
C VAL A 59 -3.11 20.91 0.06
N GLN A 60 -4.04 21.38 -0.75
CA GLN A 60 -5.42 21.63 -0.36
C GLN A 60 -6.38 20.90 -1.29
N TYR A 61 -7.24 20.08 -0.69
CA TYR A 61 -8.22 19.26 -1.41
C TYR A 61 -9.45 20.09 -1.72
N ALA A 62 -9.76 20.22 -3.01
CA ALA A 62 -10.88 21.02 -3.48
C ALA A 62 -12.03 20.19 -4.05
N GLN A 63 -11.89 18.86 -4.12
CA GLN A 63 -12.96 17.93 -4.45
C GLN A 63 -12.68 16.58 -3.76
N ASN A 64 -13.66 15.67 -3.81
CA ASN A 64 -13.47 14.30 -3.36
C ASN A 64 -12.60 13.50 -4.35
N PHE A 65 -12.19 12.29 -3.95
CA PHE A 65 -11.47 11.36 -4.81
C PHE A 65 -12.34 10.80 -5.95
N PHE A 66 -11.68 10.21 -6.94
CA PHE A 66 -12.32 9.47 -8.03
C PHE A 66 -11.66 8.10 -8.17
N CYS A 67 -12.47 7.05 -8.33
CA CYS A 67 -11.99 5.71 -8.67
C CYS A 67 -12.68 5.24 -9.94
N ASP A 68 -11.89 4.73 -10.89
CA ASP A 68 -12.42 4.18 -12.14
C ASP A 68 -13.13 2.86 -11.85
N THR A 69 -14.46 2.91 -11.88
CA THR A 69 -15.34 1.77 -11.58
C THR A 69 -15.38 0.72 -12.69
N SER A 70 -14.78 0.99 -13.85
CA SER A 70 -14.56 -0.06 -14.87
C SER A 70 -13.47 -1.05 -14.45
N VAL A 71 -12.62 -0.69 -13.48
CA VAL A 71 -11.70 -1.59 -12.79
C VAL A 71 -12.43 -2.22 -11.60
N PRO A 72 -12.66 -3.54 -11.57
CA PRO A 72 -13.34 -4.18 -10.46
C PRO A 72 -12.51 -4.10 -9.18
N ALA A 73 -13.17 -3.64 -8.11
CA ALA A 73 -12.66 -3.55 -6.75
C ALA A 73 -13.72 -4.10 -5.78
N SER A 74 -13.27 -4.76 -4.72
CA SER A 74 -14.12 -5.34 -3.68
C SER A 74 -14.38 -4.36 -2.53
N ALA A 75 -13.56 -3.32 -2.40
CA ALA A 75 -13.74 -2.28 -1.39
C ALA A 75 -14.97 -1.41 -1.71
N PRO A 76 -15.78 -1.03 -0.71
CA PRO A 76 -16.92 -0.13 -0.87
C PRO A 76 -16.60 1.21 -1.55
N SER A 77 -15.39 1.75 -1.39
CA SER A 77 -14.95 2.95 -2.12
C SER A 77 -14.85 2.77 -3.64
N GLY A 78 -14.81 1.52 -4.14
CA GLY A 78 -14.53 1.19 -5.52
C GLY A 78 -13.05 1.36 -5.90
N CYS A 79 -12.16 1.62 -4.94
CA CYS A 79 -10.75 1.88 -5.16
C CYS A 79 -9.89 0.64 -4.90
N GLU A 80 -8.88 0.43 -5.73
CA GLU A 80 -7.98 -0.73 -5.64
C GLU A 80 -6.53 -0.41 -6.01
N VAL A 81 -5.62 -1.24 -5.49
CA VAL A 81 -4.19 -1.22 -5.81
C VAL A 81 -3.81 -2.49 -6.56
N GLY A 82 -3.28 -2.33 -7.77
CA GLY A 82 -2.82 -3.44 -8.60
C GLY A 82 -3.09 -3.27 -10.09
N THR A 83 -4.10 -2.50 -10.48
CA THR A 83 -4.42 -2.20 -11.89
C THR A 83 -4.47 -0.71 -12.12
N ALA A 84 -4.05 -0.27 -13.31
CA ALA A 84 -4.23 1.11 -13.73
C ALA A 84 -5.70 1.36 -14.10
N ALA A 85 -6.19 2.58 -13.87
CA ALA A 85 -7.46 3.03 -14.44
C ALA A 85 -7.46 2.94 -15.97
N ASN A 86 -8.60 2.54 -16.53
CA ASN A 86 -8.90 2.63 -17.96
C ASN A 86 -9.34 4.05 -18.35
N THR A 87 -10.08 4.72 -17.47
CA THR A 87 -10.59 6.09 -17.66
C THR A 87 -10.34 6.92 -16.41
N GLY A 88 -9.73 8.09 -16.58
CA GLY A 88 -9.62 9.05 -15.48
C GLY A 88 -10.75 10.10 -15.50
N PRO A 89 -10.84 10.95 -14.47
CA PRO A 89 -12.00 11.83 -14.25
C PRO A 89 -12.18 12.95 -15.29
N VAL A 90 -11.13 13.28 -16.06
CA VAL A 90 -11.16 14.28 -17.14
C VAL A 90 -10.30 13.79 -18.30
N ALA A 91 -10.61 14.11 -19.56
CA ALA A 91 -9.77 13.76 -20.70
C ALA A 91 -8.44 14.55 -20.68
N ASN A 92 -7.42 13.99 -20.02
CA ASN A 92 -6.05 14.51 -19.99
C ASN A 92 -5.10 13.29 -19.91
N ALA A 93 -4.21 13.16 -20.87
CA ALA A 93 -3.22 12.08 -20.91
C ALA A 93 -1.99 12.37 -20.02
N ASP A 94 -1.64 13.65 -19.83
CA ASP A 94 -0.45 14.09 -19.10
C ASP A 94 -0.80 14.51 -17.67
N ARG A 95 -1.41 13.59 -16.90
CA ARG A 95 -1.76 13.88 -15.50
C ARG A 95 -0.54 13.67 -14.60
N SER A 96 -0.33 14.64 -13.72
CA SER A 96 0.66 14.53 -12.65
C SER A 96 0.36 13.35 -11.73
N VAL A 97 1.41 12.79 -11.17
CA VAL A 97 1.40 11.60 -10.32
C VAL A 97 1.67 12.00 -8.87
N LEU A 98 0.79 11.55 -7.99
CA LEU A 98 1.05 11.51 -6.56
C LEU A 98 1.46 10.08 -6.19
N TYR A 99 2.69 9.96 -5.71
CA TYR A 99 3.21 8.73 -5.14
C TYR A 99 2.84 8.67 -3.65
N VAL A 100 2.04 7.66 -3.31
CA VAL A 100 1.60 7.37 -1.94
C VAL A 100 2.57 6.37 -1.32
N LEU A 101 3.37 6.83 -0.36
CA LEU A 101 4.37 6.02 0.33
C LEU A 101 3.72 5.32 1.53
N VAL A 102 3.65 4.00 1.51
CA VAL A 102 3.04 3.19 2.58
C VAL A 102 4.14 2.44 3.35
N PRO A 103 4.39 2.75 4.63
CA PRO A 103 5.28 1.97 5.47
C PRO A 103 4.64 0.62 5.82
N LEU A 104 5.32 -0.48 5.47
CA LEU A 104 4.94 -1.87 5.80
C LEU A 104 5.68 -2.36 7.07
N PHE A 105 6.01 -1.45 7.96
CA PHE A 105 6.70 -1.71 9.22
C PHE A 105 6.13 -0.81 10.33
N ALA A 106 6.32 -1.19 11.59
CA ALA A 106 5.76 -0.46 12.72
C ALA A 106 6.56 0.81 13.04
N ASN A 107 5.85 1.84 13.53
CA ASN A 107 6.41 3.08 14.08
C ASN A 107 7.39 3.82 13.13
N PRO A 108 6.97 4.18 11.90
CA PRO A 108 7.80 4.98 11.02
C PRO A 108 8.20 6.30 11.66
N SER A 109 9.47 6.69 11.48
CA SER A 109 10.03 7.96 11.95
C SER A 109 10.66 8.73 10.77
N PRO A 110 10.18 9.93 10.40
CA PRO A 110 9.03 10.62 11.00
C PRO A 110 7.73 9.84 10.81
N ALA A 111 6.72 10.15 11.62
CA ALA A 111 5.39 9.59 11.44
C ALA A 111 4.88 9.86 10.02
N ALA A 112 4.06 8.95 9.50
CA ALA A 112 3.35 9.14 8.24
C ALA A 112 2.49 10.42 8.29
N MET A 113 2.41 11.14 7.17
CA MET A 113 1.68 12.41 7.07
C MET A 113 0.18 12.24 7.35
N CYS A 114 -0.36 11.10 6.95
CA CYS A 114 -1.69 10.67 7.31
C CYS A 114 -1.63 9.38 8.13
N ALA A 115 -2.45 9.33 9.18
CA ALA A 115 -2.75 8.10 9.88
C ALA A 115 -3.74 7.24 9.07
N VAL A 116 -3.99 6.03 9.56
CA VAL A 116 -4.94 5.08 8.95
C VAL A 116 -6.31 5.72 8.82
N ALA A 117 -6.88 5.67 7.61
CA ALA A 117 -8.21 6.19 7.28
C ALA A 117 -8.49 7.62 7.79
N SER A 118 -7.48 8.49 7.81
CA SER A 118 -7.59 9.83 8.40
C SER A 118 -7.38 11.00 7.43
N CYS A 119 -6.89 10.76 6.20
CA CYS A 119 -6.70 11.86 5.27
C CYS A 119 -8.07 12.41 4.80
N PRO A 120 -8.21 13.73 4.65
CA PRO A 120 -9.44 14.32 4.17
C PRO A 120 -9.65 14.04 2.67
N ASN A 121 -10.89 13.83 2.23
CA ASN A 121 -11.25 13.65 0.81
C ASN A 121 -10.53 12.47 0.12
N HIS A 122 -10.25 11.41 0.87
CA HIS A 122 -9.68 10.14 0.40
C HIS A 122 -10.70 9.00 0.56
N PRO A 123 -10.52 7.87 -0.15
CA PRO A 123 -11.23 6.66 0.21
C PRO A 123 -10.82 6.24 1.63
N LEU A 124 -11.78 5.78 2.44
CA LEU A 124 -11.47 5.31 3.79
C LEU A 124 -11.12 3.83 3.85
N ASP A 125 -11.40 3.11 2.78
CA ASP A 125 -11.01 1.72 2.55
C ASP A 125 -10.37 1.56 1.17
N ILE A 126 -9.67 0.46 0.97
CA ILE A 126 -9.06 0.14 -0.32
C ILE A 126 -8.97 -1.38 -0.52
N ASP A 127 -9.12 -1.83 -1.76
CA ASP A 127 -8.94 -3.22 -2.13
C ASP A 127 -7.47 -3.48 -2.49
N LEU A 128 -6.81 -4.39 -1.77
CA LEU A 128 -5.43 -4.81 -2.02
C LEU A 128 -5.36 -6.27 -2.50
N SER A 129 -6.50 -6.89 -2.84
CA SER A 129 -6.60 -8.31 -3.20
C SER A 129 -5.69 -8.71 -4.36
N ARG A 130 -5.44 -7.80 -5.31
CA ARG A 130 -4.54 -8.04 -6.46
C ARG A 130 -3.07 -8.14 -6.06
N ILE A 131 -2.67 -7.46 -4.98
CA ILE A 131 -1.31 -7.50 -4.44
C ILE A 131 -1.19 -8.40 -3.21
N ALA A 132 -2.23 -9.17 -2.86
CA ALA A 132 -2.26 -9.99 -1.66
C ALA A 132 -1.07 -10.96 -1.56
N GLY A 133 -0.64 -11.55 -2.68
CA GLY A 133 0.55 -12.41 -2.72
C GLY A 133 1.83 -11.68 -2.31
N ALA A 134 2.01 -10.42 -2.72
CA ALA A 134 3.15 -9.60 -2.31
C ALA A 134 3.06 -9.18 -0.83
N LEU A 135 1.85 -9.12 -0.28
CA LEU A 135 1.60 -8.83 1.13
C LEU A 135 1.66 -10.08 2.03
N GLY A 136 1.82 -11.28 1.46
CA GLY A 136 1.75 -12.53 2.21
C GLY A 136 0.36 -12.83 2.78
N ALA A 137 -0.70 -12.32 2.14
CA ALA A 137 -2.09 -12.47 2.56
C ALA A 137 -2.92 -13.23 1.52
N SER A 138 -4.07 -13.75 1.92
CA SER A 138 -5.08 -14.23 0.96
C SER A 138 -5.84 -13.04 0.37
N PRO A 139 -6.29 -13.10 -0.90
CA PRO A 139 -7.03 -11.98 -1.52
C PRO A 139 -8.23 -11.51 -0.70
N GLY A 140 -9.01 -12.44 -0.15
CA GLY A 140 -10.18 -12.11 0.67
C GLY A 140 -9.84 -11.40 1.99
N ALA A 141 -8.66 -11.66 2.58
CA ALA A 141 -8.23 -11.01 3.81
C ALA A 141 -7.87 -9.52 3.62
N VAL A 142 -7.62 -9.11 2.37
CA VAL A 142 -7.24 -7.74 2.03
C VAL A 142 -8.12 -7.12 0.93
N ALA A 143 -9.32 -7.68 0.73
CA ALA A 143 -10.28 -7.23 -0.29
C ALA A 143 -10.94 -5.88 0.05
N SER A 144 -10.98 -5.53 1.34
CA SER A 144 -11.39 -4.21 1.82
C SER A 144 -10.72 -3.97 3.16
N VAL A 145 -9.68 -3.14 3.16
CA VAL A 145 -8.95 -2.77 4.38
C VAL A 145 -9.03 -1.26 4.60
N PRO A 146 -8.96 -0.77 5.84
CA PRO A 146 -8.80 0.65 6.10
C PRO A 146 -7.61 1.21 5.32
N LEU A 147 -7.77 2.41 4.76
CA LEU A 147 -6.68 3.05 4.01
C LEU A 147 -5.43 3.13 4.90
N PRO A 148 -4.29 2.51 4.52
CA PRO A 148 -3.09 2.48 5.35
C PRO A 148 -2.57 3.88 5.66
N ALA A 149 -1.83 4.02 6.77
CA ALA A 149 -1.06 5.24 7.03
C ALA A 149 -0.04 5.47 5.90
N HIS A 150 0.18 6.72 5.48
CA HIS A 150 1.02 7.01 4.33
C HIS A 150 1.53 8.46 4.27
N SER A 151 2.51 8.70 3.39
CA SER A 151 3.03 10.02 3.04
C SER A 151 2.95 10.25 1.51
N HIS A 152 3.19 11.49 1.08
CA HIS A 152 2.98 11.91 -0.30
C HIS A 152 4.28 12.42 -0.94
N ILE A 153 4.62 11.96 -2.15
CA ILE A 153 5.62 12.57 -3.05
C ILE A 153 4.91 12.99 -4.34
N LEU A 154 5.09 14.24 -4.77
CA LEU A 154 4.56 14.79 -6.02
C LEU A 154 5.65 14.79 -7.10
N ASP A 155 5.28 14.42 -8.34
CA ASP A 155 6.16 14.44 -9.52
C ASP A 155 6.40 15.85 -10.10
N GLY A 156 5.74 16.89 -9.56
CA GLY A 156 5.95 18.27 -10.00
C GLY A 156 5.03 19.28 -9.33
N PRO A 157 5.09 20.57 -9.74
CA PRO A 157 4.15 21.59 -9.31
C PRO A 157 2.91 21.56 -10.20
N ALA A 158 1.89 20.81 -9.81
CA ALA A 158 0.61 20.79 -10.53
C ALA A 158 -0.58 21.11 -9.61
N GLY A 159 -1.73 21.29 -10.24
CA GLY A 159 -3.02 21.46 -9.60
C GLY A 159 -4.09 20.73 -10.40
N GLY A 160 -5.13 20.23 -9.73
CA GLY A 160 -6.21 19.49 -10.35
C GLY A 160 -6.15 18.00 -10.02
N TRP A 161 -6.43 17.14 -11.02
CA TRP A 161 -6.49 15.68 -10.85
C TRP A 161 -5.11 15.03 -10.92
N TRP A 162 -4.77 14.27 -9.89
CA TRP A 162 -3.52 13.53 -9.74
C TRP A 162 -3.78 12.03 -9.83
N GLN A 163 -3.02 11.33 -10.66
CA GLN A 163 -3.03 9.88 -10.68
C GLN A 163 -2.32 9.35 -9.43
N ILE A 164 -2.92 8.38 -8.75
CA ILE A 164 -2.31 7.76 -7.58
C ILE A 164 -1.49 6.54 -8.00
N LYS A 165 -0.26 6.48 -7.52
CA LYS A 165 0.56 5.27 -7.54
C LYS A 165 1.04 4.97 -6.13
N VAL A 166 1.07 3.70 -5.76
CA VAL A 166 1.49 3.27 -4.42
C VAL A 166 2.94 2.84 -4.44
N VAL A 167 3.70 3.23 -3.43
CA VAL A 167 5.08 2.79 -3.19
C VAL A 167 5.14 2.20 -1.79
N ALA A 168 5.45 0.92 -1.71
CA ALA A 168 5.64 0.23 -0.44
C ALA A 168 7.04 0.50 0.11
N VAL A 169 7.14 0.79 1.40
CA VAL A 169 8.41 1.02 2.11
C VAL A 169 8.53 0.01 3.24
N THR A 170 9.49 -0.89 3.17
CA THR A 170 9.57 -2.07 4.05
C THR A 170 10.47 -1.90 5.26
N ASN A 171 11.23 -0.80 5.34
CA ASN A 171 12.11 -0.55 6.48
C ASN A 171 12.29 0.95 6.80
N GLN A 172 12.72 1.20 8.02
CA GLN A 172 12.94 2.54 8.57
C GLN A 172 14.09 3.32 7.90
N ALA A 173 15.11 2.63 7.37
CA ALA A 173 16.22 3.30 6.71
C ALA A 173 15.79 3.95 5.38
N ALA A 174 15.05 3.21 4.55
CA ALA A 174 14.44 3.72 3.33
C ALA A 174 13.46 4.87 3.62
N TRP A 175 12.60 4.69 4.63
CA TRP A 175 11.65 5.73 5.04
C TRP A 175 12.36 7.03 5.44
N ALA A 176 13.42 6.94 6.23
CA ALA A 176 14.22 8.10 6.62
C ALA A 176 14.90 8.78 5.43
N GLN A 177 15.42 7.99 4.46
CA GLN A 177 16.01 8.55 3.24
C GLN A 177 14.98 9.28 2.37
N LEU A 178 13.78 8.71 2.22
CA LEU A 178 12.65 9.36 1.54
C LEU A 178 12.25 10.67 2.23
N ALA A 179 12.14 10.64 3.57
CA ALA A 179 11.79 11.82 4.37
C ALA A 179 12.86 12.92 4.38
N ALA A 180 14.14 12.54 4.27
CA ALA A 180 15.24 13.48 4.14
C ALA A 180 15.32 14.07 2.72
N GLY A 181 15.15 13.23 1.70
CA GLY A 181 15.28 13.63 0.29
C GLY A 181 14.06 14.34 -0.30
N LYS A 182 12.85 14.04 0.21
CA LYS A 182 11.58 14.70 -0.15
C LYS A 182 11.37 14.89 -1.66
N SER A 183 11.74 13.91 -2.47
CA SER A 183 11.73 14.05 -3.92
C SER A 183 11.49 12.72 -4.63
N GLU A 184 10.89 12.80 -5.81
CA GLU A 184 10.79 11.68 -6.73
C GLU A 184 12.17 11.15 -7.13
N THR A 185 13.17 12.02 -7.29
CA THR A 185 14.55 11.60 -7.56
C THR A 185 15.10 10.66 -6.50
N THR A 186 14.93 10.99 -5.22
CA THR A 186 15.34 10.10 -4.12
C THR A 186 14.57 8.79 -4.14
N MET A 187 13.26 8.85 -4.35
CA MET A 187 12.42 7.65 -4.44
C MET A 187 12.86 6.72 -5.58
N ASN A 188 13.06 7.26 -6.78
CA ASN A 188 13.48 6.49 -7.94
C ASN A 188 14.87 5.88 -7.77
N ALA A 189 15.81 6.59 -7.12
CA ALA A 189 17.11 6.02 -6.78
C ALA A 189 16.99 4.82 -5.83
N LEU A 190 16.07 4.87 -4.86
CA LEU A 190 15.84 3.75 -3.94
C LEU A 190 15.15 2.58 -4.62
N ILE A 191 14.15 2.83 -5.47
CA ILE A 191 13.50 1.79 -6.28
C ILE A 191 14.54 1.07 -7.16
N ALA A 192 15.47 1.82 -7.76
CA ALA A 192 16.52 1.26 -8.60
C ALA A 192 17.62 0.50 -7.81
N THR A 193 17.63 0.58 -6.48
CA THR A 193 18.63 -0.06 -5.62
C THR A 193 18.07 -1.35 -5.02
N PRO A 194 18.54 -2.55 -5.44
CA PRO A 194 18.08 -3.81 -4.89
C PRO A 194 18.24 -3.87 -3.37
N GLY A 195 17.19 -4.29 -2.67
CA GLY A 195 17.22 -4.43 -1.21
C GLY A 195 17.16 -3.10 -0.44
N SER A 196 16.94 -1.96 -1.10
CA SER A 196 16.71 -0.67 -0.41
C SER A 196 15.53 -0.73 0.55
N GLY A 197 14.51 -1.52 0.20
CA GLY A 197 13.23 -1.58 0.90
C GLY A 197 12.19 -0.59 0.37
N VAL A 198 12.39 -0.05 -0.84
CA VAL A 198 11.36 0.70 -1.57
C VAL A 198 10.90 -0.12 -2.77
N ILE A 199 9.59 -0.38 -2.87
CA ILE A 199 9.00 -1.25 -3.89
C ILE A 199 7.85 -0.51 -4.57
N GLY A 200 7.83 -0.51 -5.90
CA GLY A 200 6.82 0.15 -6.72
C GLY A 200 7.45 0.94 -7.87
N PRO A 201 6.73 1.90 -8.46
CA PRO A 201 5.34 2.25 -8.15
C PRO A 201 4.34 1.18 -8.63
N VAL A 202 3.35 0.86 -7.80
CA VAL A 202 2.22 -0.01 -8.13
C VAL A 202 1.04 0.85 -8.62
N PRO A 203 0.41 0.54 -9.76
CA PRO A 203 -0.70 1.32 -10.28
C PRO A 203 -1.95 1.18 -9.41
N THR A 204 -2.85 2.16 -9.53
CA THR A 204 -4.18 2.14 -8.92
C THR A 204 -5.22 2.63 -9.94
N ASN A 205 -6.48 2.39 -9.63
CA ASN A 205 -7.62 3.00 -10.34
C ASN A 205 -8.02 4.36 -9.74
N LEU A 206 -7.24 4.90 -8.79
CA LEU A 206 -7.58 6.03 -7.93
C LEU A 206 -6.93 7.34 -8.42
N TYR A 207 -7.68 8.43 -8.24
CA TYR A 207 -7.26 9.80 -8.47
C TYR A 207 -7.68 10.70 -7.29
N LEU A 208 -6.85 11.70 -7.00
CA LEU A 208 -7.16 12.75 -6.02
C LEU A 208 -7.19 14.12 -6.68
N PHE A 209 -7.99 15.05 -6.15
CA PHE A 209 -8.06 16.42 -6.63
C PHE A 209 -7.53 17.41 -5.59
N PHE A 210 -6.39 18.03 -5.87
CA PHE A 210 -5.81 19.05 -4.99
C PHE A 210 -4.93 20.04 -5.75
N ASN A 211 -4.65 21.15 -5.08
CA ASN A 211 -3.69 22.16 -5.50
C ASN A 211 -2.59 22.31 -4.46
N VAL A 212 -1.37 22.60 -4.90
CA VAL A 212 -0.30 23.07 -4.00
C VAL A 212 -0.58 24.53 -3.63
N VAL A 213 -0.68 24.84 -2.33
CA VAL A 213 -1.08 26.18 -1.83
C VAL A 213 -0.04 26.83 -0.93
N GLY A 214 1.09 26.17 -0.65
CA GLY A 214 2.15 26.72 0.19
C GLY A 214 3.41 25.86 0.21
N LYS A 215 4.50 26.46 0.70
CA LYS A 215 5.79 25.83 0.99
C LYS A 215 6.17 26.11 2.44
#